data_AF-A0A0C9PNP8-F1
#
_entry.id   AF-A0A0C9PNP8-F1
#
_cell.length_a   1.000
_cell.length_b   1.000
_cell.length_c   1.000
_cell.angle_alpha   90.00
_cell.angle_beta   90.00
_cell.angle_gamma   90.00
#
_symmetry.space_group_name_H-M   'P 1'
#
loop_
_entity.id
_entity.type
_entity.pdbx_description
1 polymer ?
#
loop_
_entity_poly.entity_id
_entity_poly.type
_entity_poly.pdbx_seq_one_letter_code
_entity_poly.pdbx_strand_id
1 'polypeptide(L)'
;MYYGQNRQVAELADEMTSGDADDMAEVAIANDGTPLTESDLKPLARLTKNRLYRSTLRTMIMDKQTNGMVQVVKQGSYLLLFPKYKVKLGTANVTVKTNLDAAAFTMDGNQIQPENRSGSYTIASQLPGLYALKLSGTHEGSTKDFNREVIVPLKGQPEALTLDAATAAKTVTPTHDATSGSSTSESHDDDDDDYDDNGVTKTNRQYPSDASKRNDNHSTDGIVGRWESGDTATFNFNSDGTYTATSNGTPTNGKWEVVYRDGNILNIKFTKDDGSSVVEPFALDDGDLIETNLKIKWDRD
;
A
#
# COMPACT_ATOMS: atom_id res chain seq x y z
N MET A 1 15.87 -26.82 11.93
CA MET A 1 14.96 -27.98 11.69
C MET A 1 13.89 -27.56 10.70
N TYR A 2 13.63 -28.37 9.67
CA TYR A 2 12.65 -28.07 8.60
C TYR A 2 11.22 -27.86 9.14
N TYR A 3 10.85 -28.53 10.24
CA TYR A 3 9.50 -28.45 10.85
C TYR A 3 9.39 -27.52 12.07
N GLY A 4 10.40 -26.67 12.36
CA GLY A 4 10.34 -25.74 13.49
C GLY A 4 9.31 -24.63 13.27
N GLN A 5 8.57 -24.24 14.32
CA GLN A 5 7.51 -23.23 14.22
C GLN A 5 7.99 -21.92 13.58
N ASN A 6 9.18 -21.41 13.95
CA ASN A 6 9.71 -20.17 13.38
C ASN A 6 9.97 -20.26 11.88
N ARG A 7 10.37 -21.42 11.37
CA ARG A 7 10.60 -21.62 9.93
C ARG A 7 9.28 -21.67 9.17
N GLN A 8 8.30 -22.42 9.68
CA GLN A 8 6.95 -22.43 9.09
C GLN A 8 6.34 -21.03 9.10
N VAL A 9 6.52 -20.27 10.18
CA VAL A 9 6.01 -18.90 10.28
C VAL A 9 6.68 -17.95 9.29
N ALA A 10 7.98 -18.08 9.04
CA ALA A 10 8.66 -17.31 8.00
C ALA A 10 8.10 -17.62 6.61
N GLU A 11 7.92 -18.91 6.28
CA GLU A 11 7.32 -19.36 5.02
C GLU A 11 5.87 -18.86 4.87
N LEU A 12 5.04 -18.97 5.93
CA LEU A 12 3.70 -18.38 5.94
C LEU A 12 3.74 -16.86 5.67
N ALA A 13 4.74 -16.15 6.20
CA ALA A 13 4.87 -14.72 6.01
C ALA A 13 5.32 -14.38 4.60
N ASP A 14 6.25 -15.14 4.02
CA ASP A 14 6.72 -14.99 2.64
C ASP A 14 5.55 -15.20 1.66
N GLU A 15 4.83 -16.33 1.76
CA GLU A 15 3.68 -16.65 0.91
C GLU A 15 2.54 -15.62 1.05
N MET A 16 2.18 -15.24 2.29
CA MET A 16 1.13 -14.24 2.52
C MET A 16 1.51 -12.83 2.02
N THR A 17 2.78 -12.57 1.75
CA THR A 17 3.28 -11.25 1.34
C THR A 17 3.85 -11.22 -0.08
N SER A 18 3.74 -12.32 -0.83
CA SER A 18 4.23 -12.44 -2.21
C SER A 18 3.60 -11.42 -3.16
N GLY A 19 2.36 -11.01 -2.88
CA GLY A 19 1.55 -10.21 -3.81
C GLY A 19 0.90 -11.05 -4.91
N ASP A 20 1.09 -12.37 -4.88
CA ASP A 20 0.40 -13.35 -5.71
C ASP A 20 -0.70 -14.04 -4.88
N ALA A 21 -1.91 -14.08 -5.40
CA ALA A 21 -3.04 -14.63 -4.67
C ALA A 21 -3.05 -16.17 -4.61
N ASP A 22 -2.35 -16.84 -5.52
CA ASP A 22 -2.24 -18.31 -5.56
C ASP A 22 -1.34 -18.80 -4.42
N ASP A 23 -0.14 -18.22 -4.31
CA ASP A 23 0.81 -18.37 -3.20
C ASP A 23 0.13 -18.13 -1.84
N MET A 24 -0.61 -17.03 -1.71
CA MET A 24 -1.36 -16.74 -0.48
C MET A 24 -2.41 -17.82 -0.17
N ALA A 25 -3.09 -18.37 -1.18
CA ALA A 25 -4.12 -19.40 -1.00
C ALA A 25 -3.54 -20.72 -0.46
N GLU A 26 -2.27 -21.00 -0.75
CA GLU A 26 -1.59 -22.19 -0.23
C GLU A 26 -1.49 -22.19 1.30
N VAL A 27 -1.57 -21.02 1.94
CA VAL A 27 -1.31 -20.84 3.37
C VAL A 27 -2.45 -20.17 4.15
N ALA A 28 -3.42 -19.59 3.46
CA ALA A 28 -4.53 -18.86 4.08
C ALA A 28 -5.79 -19.70 4.33
N ILE A 29 -6.49 -19.38 5.42
CA ILE A 29 -7.81 -19.94 5.75
C ILE A 29 -8.75 -18.85 6.26
N ALA A 30 -10.06 -19.07 6.10
CA ALA A 30 -11.10 -18.22 6.66
C ALA A 30 -11.26 -18.44 8.17
N ASN A 31 -12.05 -17.59 8.81
CA ASN A 31 -12.35 -17.65 10.24
C ASN A 31 -12.90 -19.00 10.73
N ASP A 32 -13.64 -19.72 9.89
CA ASP A 32 -14.20 -21.05 10.19
C ASP A 32 -13.22 -22.20 9.92
N GLY A 33 -12.02 -21.88 9.43
CA GLY A 33 -10.97 -22.84 9.12
C GLY A 33 -11.02 -23.40 7.69
N THR A 34 -11.97 -22.96 6.86
CA THR A 34 -12.01 -23.35 5.45
C THR A 34 -10.82 -22.74 4.68
N PRO A 35 -10.18 -23.48 3.76
CA PRO A 35 -9.15 -22.90 2.88
C PRO A 35 -9.72 -21.77 2.04
N LEU A 36 -8.97 -20.67 1.94
CA LEU A 36 -9.28 -19.58 1.00
C LEU A 36 -8.74 -19.92 -0.38
N THR A 37 -9.39 -19.39 -1.41
CA THR A 37 -8.98 -19.56 -2.81
C THR A 37 -8.22 -18.33 -3.32
N GLU A 38 -7.51 -18.48 -4.44
CA GLU A 38 -6.87 -17.37 -5.16
C GLU A 38 -7.86 -16.21 -5.38
N SER A 39 -9.11 -16.51 -5.78
CA SER A 39 -10.11 -15.48 -6.03
C SER A 39 -10.48 -14.69 -4.78
N ASP A 40 -10.52 -15.32 -3.62
CA ASP A 40 -10.84 -14.66 -2.34
C ASP A 40 -9.72 -13.72 -1.91
N LEU A 41 -8.48 -14.00 -2.32
CA LEU A 41 -7.27 -13.32 -1.87
C LEU A 41 -6.77 -12.24 -2.85
N LYS A 42 -7.36 -12.13 -4.05
CA LYS A 42 -7.09 -11.02 -4.99
C LYS A 42 -7.14 -9.63 -4.34
N PRO A 43 -8.12 -9.30 -3.48
CA PRO A 43 -8.14 -8.04 -2.77
C PRO A 43 -6.95 -7.86 -1.83
N LEU A 44 -6.56 -8.92 -1.11
CA LEU A 44 -5.41 -8.89 -0.22
C LEU A 44 -4.10 -8.74 -1.01
N ALA A 45 -3.93 -9.50 -2.09
CA ALA A 45 -2.79 -9.41 -2.99
C ALA A 45 -2.62 -8.00 -3.57
N ARG A 46 -3.72 -7.33 -3.95
CA ARG A 46 -3.69 -5.92 -4.35
C ARG A 46 -3.28 -5.00 -3.20
N LEU A 47 -3.78 -5.24 -1.99
CA LEU A 47 -3.43 -4.45 -0.81
C LEU A 47 -1.94 -4.59 -0.44
N THR A 48 -1.38 -5.79 -0.54
CA THR A 48 0.03 -6.07 -0.21
C THR A 48 1.01 -5.57 -1.28
N LYS A 49 0.54 -5.09 -2.44
CA LYS A 49 1.40 -4.27 -3.32
C LYS A 49 1.86 -3.00 -2.61
N ASN A 50 1.06 -2.48 -1.69
CA ASN A 50 1.50 -1.41 -0.80
C ASN A 50 2.36 -2.01 0.32
N ARG A 51 3.61 -1.53 0.40
CA ARG A 51 4.63 -2.05 1.32
C ARG A 51 4.26 -1.91 2.79
N LEU A 52 3.51 -0.89 3.20
CA LEU A 52 3.05 -0.73 4.59
C LEU A 52 2.13 -1.89 4.98
N TYR A 53 1.15 -2.22 4.14
CA TYR A 53 0.27 -3.37 4.40
C TYR A 53 1.02 -4.69 4.29
N ARG A 54 1.95 -4.83 3.34
CA ARG A 54 2.83 -6.00 3.21
C ARG A 54 3.68 -6.22 4.47
N SER A 55 4.36 -5.18 4.95
CA SER A 55 5.21 -5.20 6.15
C SER A 55 4.39 -5.45 7.41
N THR A 56 3.23 -4.81 7.52
CA THR A 56 2.29 -5.03 8.62
C THR A 56 1.81 -6.48 8.65
N LEU A 57 1.41 -7.03 7.50
CA LEU A 57 1.00 -8.43 7.36
C LEU A 57 2.14 -9.38 7.74
N ARG A 58 3.36 -9.13 7.21
CA ARG A 58 4.57 -9.88 7.56
C ARG A 58 4.80 -9.89 9.06
N THR A 59 4.76 -8.72 9.69
CA THR A 59 5.00 -8.54 11.12
C THR A 59 3.95 -9.29 11.95
N MET A 60 2.67 -9.15 11.63
CA MET A 60 1.58 -9.88 12.32
C MET A 60 1.77 -11.40 12.27
N ILE A 61 2.24 -11.93 11.14
CA ILE A 61 2.50 -13.35 10.96
C ILE A 61 3.78 -13.75 11.72
N MET A 62 4.87 -13.01 11.58
CA MET A 62 6.16 -13.26 12.24
C MET A 62 6.04 -13.20 13.78
N ASP A 63 5.22 -12.29 14.30
CA ASP A 63 4.87 -12.16 15.72
C ASP A 63 3.91 -13.27 16.20
N LYS A 64 3.41 -14.11 15.28
CA LYS A 64 2.49 -15.22 15.55
C LYS A 64 1.23 -14.73 16.25
N GLN A 65 0.64 -13.65 15.76
CA GLN A 65 -0.58 -13.10 16.35
C GLN A 65 -1.67 -14.19 16.45
N THR A 66 -2.38 -14.20 17.56
CA THR A 66 -3.45 -15.17 17.84
C THR A 66 -4.82 -14.51 17.99
N ASN A 67 -4.90 -13.20 17.74
CA ASN A 67 -6.11 -12.39 17.80
C ASN A 67 -6.13 -11.39 16.64
N GLY A 68 -7.27 -10.73 16.41
CA GLY A 68 -7.43 -9.76 15.33
C GLY A 68 -7.74 -10.39 13.97
N MET A 69 -7.52 -9.63 12.90
CA MET A 69 -7.86 -10.02 11.53
C MET A 69 -6.83 -10.94 10.87
N VAL A 70 -5.61 -11.01 11.40
CA VAL A 70 -4.54 -11.89 10.90
C VAL A 70 -4.06 -12.72 12.08
N GLN A 71 -4.17 -14.04 11.97
CA GLN A 71 -3.78 -14.95 13.04
C GLN A 71 -2.98 -16.14 12.52
N VAL A 72 -1.91 -16.52 13.21
CA VAL A 72 -1.21 -17.78 12.98
C VAL A 72 -1.85 -18.85 13.86
N VAL A 73 -2.46 -19.85 13.23
CA VAL A 73 -3.16 -20.94 13.93
C VAL A 73 -2.58 -22.29 13.56
N LYS A 74 -2.64 -23.24 14.50
CA LYS A 74 -2.31 -24.64 14.21
C LYS A 74 -3.48 -25.28 13.46
N GLN A 75 -3.21 -25.82 12.28
CA GLN A 75 -4.18 -26.56 11.49
C GLN A 75 -3.54 -27.85 10.95
N GLY A 76 -3.81 -28.95 11.63
CA GLY A 76 -3.28 -30.27 11.29
C GLY A 76 -1.86 -30.54 11.81
N SER A 77 -1.23 -31.56 11.24
CA SER A 77 0.13 -31.98 11.56
C SER A 77 0.84 -32.67 10.39
N TYR A 78 2.15 -32.47 10.29
CA TYR A 78 3.04 -33.27 9.44
C TYR A 78 3.44 -34.56 10.17
N LEU A 79 3.36 -35.69 9.47
CA LEU A 79 3.73 -37.02 9.98
C LEU A 79 3.05 -37.38 11.32
N LEU A 80 1.86 -36.84 11.58
CA LEU A 80 1.09 -36.93 12.84
C LEU A 80 1.76 -36.34 14.10
N LEU A 81 3.01 -35.86 14.01
CA LEU A 81 3.82 -35.48 15.16
C LEU A 81 4.20 -33.99 15.19
N PHE A 82 4.37 -33.37 14.01
CA PHE A 82 4.78 -31.97 13.93
C PHE A 82 3.59 -31.07 13.64
N PRO A 83 3.34 -30.00 14.41
CA PRO A 83 2.24 -29.08 14.12
C PRO A 83 2.43 -28.41 12.75
N LYS A 84 1.35 -28.32 11.97
CA LYS A 84 1.28 -27.50 10.75
C LYS A 84 0.54 -26.20 11.07
N TYR A 85 1.07 -25.09 10.59
CA TYR A 85 0.50 -23.76 10.80
C TYR A 85 -0.09 -23.19 9.51
N LYS A 86 -1.07 -22.30 9.66
CA LYS A 86 -1.79 -21.58 8.60
C LYS A 86 -2.08 -20.15 9.05
N VAL A 87 -2.32 -19.25 8.11
CA VAL A 87 -2.74 -17.87 8.39
C VAL A 87 -4.24 -17.77 8.28
N LYS A 88 -4.91 -17.56 9.41
CA LYS A 88 -6.35 -17.36 9.50
C LYS A 88 -6.67 -15.88 9.33
N LEU A 89 -7.52 -15.57 8.36
CA LEU A 89 -8.00 -14.22 8.08
C LEU A 89 -9.40 -13.99 8.65
N GLY A 90 -9.51 -12.89 9.39
CA GLY A 90 -10.77 -12.34 9.87
C GLY A 90 -11.48 -11.51 8.81
N THR A 91 -12.70 -11.07 9.12
CA THR A 91 -13.50 -10.24 8.21
C THR A 91 -14.03 -9.01 8.92
N ALA A 92 -14.22 -7.93 8.17
CA ALA A 92 -14.80 -6.68 8.66
C ALA A 92 -15.95 -6.24 7.75
N ASN A 93 -16.77 -5.33 8.26
CA ASN A 93 -17.90 -4.79 7.53
C ASN A 93 -17.51 -3.43 6.94
N VAL A 94 -17.80 -3.24 5.65
CA VAL A 94 -17.67 -1.95 4.99
C VAL A 94 -19.00 -1.22 5.05
N THR A 95 -18.97 0.06 5.44
CA THR A 95 -20.17 0.90 5.49
C THR A 95 -20.10 1.98 4.42
N VAL A 96 -21.13 2.06 3.58
CA VAL A 96 -21.30 3.09 2.56
C VAL A 96 -22.57 3.87 2.85
N LYS A 97 -22.45 5.19 3.00
CA LYS A 97 -23.59 6.10 3.15
C LYS A 97 -23.82 6.82 1.84
N THR A 98 -25.07 6.85 1.38
CA THR A 98 -25.41 7.55 0.14
C THR A 98 -26.85 8.05 0.16
N ASN A 99 -27.09 9.14 -0.57
CA ASN A 99 -28.41 9.73 -0.81
C ASN A 99 -28.99 9.35 -2.19
N LEU A 100 -28.43 8.33 -2.86
CA LEU A 100 -28.98 7.79 -4.09
C LEU A 100 -30.17 6.88 -3.82
N ASP A 101 -31.22 7.05 -4.62
CA ASP A 101 -32.33 6.12 -4.76
C ASP A 101 -31.93 4.93 -5.63
N ALA A 102 -32.56 3.77 -5.40
CA ALA A 102 -32.32 2.54 -6.18
C ALA A 102 -30.83 2.18 -6.33
N ALA A 103 -30.06 2.37 -5.26
CA ALA A 103 -28.62 2.12 -5.24
C ALA A 103 -28.27 0.65 -5.58
N ALA A 104 -27.45 0.47 -6.61
CA ALA A 104 -26.88 -0.79 -7.04
C ALA A 104 -25.37 -0.78 -6.82
N PHE A 105 -24.86 -1.86 -6.22
CA PHE A 105 -23.46 -1.99 -5.83
C PHE A 105 -22.78 -3.12 -6.59
N THR A 106 -21.56 -2.85 -7.04
CA THR A 106 -20.63 -3.89 -7.46
C THR A 106 -19.32 -3.75 -6.72
N MET A 107 -18.70 -4.87 -6.35
CA MET A 107 -17.38 -4.92 -5.73
C MET A 107 -16.50 -5.85 -6.56
N ASP A 108 -15.37 -5.32 -7.04
CA ASP A 108 -14.49 -5.98 -8.00
C ASP A 108 -15.23 -6.51 -9.24
N GLY A 109 -16.25 -5.77 -9.69
CA GLY A 109 -17.09 -6.13 -10.83
C GLY A 109 -18.21 -7.12 -10.52
N ASN A 110 -18.22 -7.74 -9.33
CA ASN A 110 -19.29 -8.64 -8.91
C ASN A 110 -20.45 -7.84 -8.30
N GLN A 111 -21.68 -8.15 -8.71
CA GLN A 111 -22.86 -7.54 -8.10
C GLN A 111 -23.04 -8.02 -6.66
N ILE A 112 -23.25 -7.08 -5.74
CA ILE A 112 -23.45 -7.36 -4.32
C ILE A 112 -24.75 -6.72 -3.81
N GLN A 113 -25.32 -7.30 -2.76
CA GLN A 113 -26.55 -6.81 -2.12
C GLN A 113 -26.27 -6.46 -0.65
N PRO A 114 -25.79 -5.24 -0.37
CA PRO A 114 -25.57 -4.80 1.01
C PRO A 114 -26.87 -4.70 1.80
N GLU A 115 -26.78 -4.89 3.11
CA GLU A 115 -27.89 -4.61 4.02
C GLU A 115 -28.12 -3.09 4.08
N ASN A 116 -29.33 -2.64 3.75
CA ASN A 116 -29.68 -1.22 3.79
C ASN A 116 -30.45 -0.89 5.07
N ARG A 117 -29.94 0.07 5.84
CA ARG A 117 -30.65 0.71 6.95
C ARG A 117 -30.70 2.22 6.71
N SER A 118 -31.80 2.68 6.14
CA SER A 118 -32.09 4.11 5.93
C SER A 118 -30.97 4.89 5.21
N GLY A 119 -30.45 4.34 4.11
CA GLY A 119 -29.41 5.00 3.30
C GLY A 119 -27.97 4.74 3.77
N SER A 120 -27.81 3.96 4.85
CA SER A 120 -26.54 3.37 5.26
C SER A 120 -26.51 1.91 4.83
N TYR A 121 -25.60 1.58 3.93
CA TYR A 121 -25.43 0.26 3.34
C TYR A 121 -24.24 -0.46 3.99
N THR A 122 -24.45 -1.68 4.48
CA THR A 122 -23.41 -2.50 5.09
C THR A 122 -23.09 -3.69 4.19
N ILE A 123 -21.85 -3.74 3.72
CA ILE A 123 -21.29 -4.87 2.99
C ILE A 123 -20.54 -5.72 4.03
N ALA A 124 -21.12 -6.86 4.39
CA ALA A 124 -20.61 -7.69 5.46
C ALA A 124 -19.45 -8.60 5.02
N SER A 125 -18.70 -9.08 6.00
CA SER A 125 -17.78 -10.22 5.86
C SER A 125 -16.69 -10.06 4.80
N GLN A 126 -16.11 -8.86 4.67
CA GLN A 126 -15.01 -8.60 3.74
C GLN A 126 -13.67 -8.96 4.39
N LEU A 127 -12.84 -9.71 3.68
CA LEU A 127 -11.44 -9.97 4.07
C LEU A 127 -10.62 -8.67 3.98
N PRO A 128 -9.48 -8.56 4.69
CA PRO A 128 -8.53 -7.48 4.46
C PRO A 128 -8.13 -7.41 2.98
N GLY A 129 -8.13 -6.22 2.41
CA GLY A 129 -7.86 -6.05 0.99
C GLY A 129 -8.20 -4.67 0.45
N LEU A 130 -7.80 -4.45 -0.80
CA LEU A 130 -8.13 -3.29 -1.62
C LEU A 130 -9.18 -3.69 -2.65
N TYR A 131 -10.36 -3.07 -2.58
CA TYR A 131 -11.54 -3.40 -3.38
C TYR A 131 -11.94 -2.25 -4.30
N ALA A 132 -12.32 -2.56 -5.53
CA ALA A 132 -12.93 -1.61 -6.44
C ALA A 132 -14.45 -1.60 -6.26
N LEU A 133 -14.96 -0.59 -5.54
CA LEU A 133 -16.38 -0.37 -5.34
C LEU A 133 -16.95 0.49 -6.47
N LYS A 134 -18.03 0.02 -7.09
CA LYS A 134 -18.91 0.85 -7.91
C LYS A 134 -20.29 0.95 -7.30
N LEU A 135 -20.82 2.16 -7.29
CA LEU A 135 -22.17 2.48 -6.85
C LEU A 135 -22.87 3.24 -7.97
N SER A 136 -24.02 2.74 -8.40
CA SER A 136 -24.91 3.42 -9.35
C SER A 136 -26.28 3.61 -8.72
N GLY A 137 -26.97 4.69 -9.04
CA GLY A 137 -28.33 4.95 -8.56
C GLY A 137 -28.89 6.22 -9.16
N THR A 138 -30.05 6.64 -8.70
CA THR A 138 -30.70 7.88 -9.18
C THR A 138 -30.77 8.93 -8.08
N HIS A 139 -30.65 10.20 -8.45
CA HIS A 139 -30.93 11.33 -7.57
C HIS A 139 -31.59 12.42 -8.38
N GLU A 140 -32.74 12.92 -7.92
CA GLU A 140 -33.55 13.92 -8.62
C GLU A 140 -33.84 13.54 -10.09
N GLY A 141 -34.11 12.25 -10.34
CA GLY A 141 -34.44 11.72 -11.67
C GLY A 141 -33.24 11.52 -12.61
N SER A 142 -32.01 11.78 -12.17
CA SER A 142 -30.79 11.56 -12.96
C SER A 142 -29.95 10.42 -12.39
N THR A 143 -29.38 9.59 -13.27
CA THR A 143 -28.40 8.56 -12.87
C THR A 143 -27.11 9.20 -12.37
N LYS A 144 -26.55 8.63 -11.29
CA LYS A 144 -25.27 9.00 -10.69
C LYS A 144 -24.44 7.74 -10.49
N ASP A 145 -23.18 7.80 -10.90
CA ASP A 145 -22.23 6.71 -10.77
C ASP A 145 -21.00 7.14 -9.97
N PHE A 146 -20.53 6.25 -9.10
CA PHE A 146 -19.32 6.42 -8.31
C PHE A 146 -18.43 5.21 -8.50
N ASN A 147 -17.14 5.46 -8.73
CA ASN A 147 -16.09 4.45 -8.64
C ASN A 147 -15.14 4.88 -7.53
N ARG A 148 -14.89 4.00 -6.56
CA ARG A 148 -14.01 4.24 -5.42
C ARG A 148 -13.22 3.00 -5.08
N GLU A 149 -12.00 3.22 -4.63
CA GLU A 149 -11.25 2.17 -3.94
C GLU A 149 -11.64 2.16 -2.46
N VAL A 150 -11.78 0.96 -1.90
CA VAL A 150 -12.12 0.75 -0.50
C VAL A 150 -11.08 -0.16 0.10
N ILE A 151 -10.47 0.29 1.20
CA ILE A 151 -9.52 -0.50 1.98
C ILE A 151 -10.25 -1.14 3.14
N VAL A 152 -10.16 -2.47 3.23
CA VAL A 152 -10.42 -3.22 4.46
C VAL A 152 -9.06 -3.46 5.11
N PRO A 153 -8.75 -2.78 6.24
CA PRO A 153 -7.41 -2.81 6.79
C PRO A 153 -7.12 -4.13 7.52
N LEU A 154 -5.83 -4.44 7.65
CA LEU A 154 -5.32 -5.57 8.44
C LEU A 154 -5.55 -5.38 9.95
N LYS A 155 -5.75 -4.14 10.40
CA LYS A 155 -6.00 -3.76 11.78
C LYS A 155 -7.07 -2.66 11.85
N GLY A 156 -7.92 -2.74 12.87
CA GLY A 156 -8.97 -1.75 13.09
C GLY A 156 -10.22 -2.05 12.27
N GLN A 157 -10.93 -1.00 11.88
CA GLN A 157 -12.17 -1.10 11.11
C GLN A 157 -12.05 -0.25 9.84
N PRO A 158 -12.68 -0.66 8.73
CA PRO A 158 -12.78 0.17 7.53
C PRO A 158 -13.41 1.51 7.85
N GLU A 159 -12.92 2.58 7.23
CA GLU A 159 -13.56 3.88 7.32
C GLU A 159 -14.92 3.86 6.60
N ALA A 160 -15.90 4.59 7.15
CA ALA A 160 -17.20 4.72 6.52
C ALA A 160 -17.10 5.63 5.30
N LEU A 161 -17.47 5.12 4.13
CA LEU A 161 -17.43 5.86 2.89
C LEU A 161 -18.74 6.65 2.70
N THR A 162 -18.66 7.95 2.44
CA THR A 162 -19.84 8.77 2.13
C THR A 162 -19.81 9.19 0.66
N LEU A 163 -20.85 8.81 -0.09
CA LEU A 163 -21.00 9.07 -1.52
C LEU A 163 -22.30 9.82 -1.78
N ASP A 164 -22.20 11.15 -1.81
CA ASP A 164 -23.33 12.04 -2.04
C ASP A 164 -23.43 12.45 -3.51
N ALA A 165 -24.65 12.46 -4.06
CA ALA A 165 -24.93 12.86 -5.43
C ALA A 165 -24.35 14.25 -5.80
N ALA A 166 -24.23 15.16 -4.83
CA ALA A 166 -23.61 16.48 -5.01
C ALA A 166 -22.11 16.41 -5.35
N THR A 167 -21.43 15.32 -4.98
CA THR A 167 -20.00 15.08 -5.23
C THR A 167 -19.74 14.28 -6.51
N ALA A 168 -20.78 13.92 -7.25
CA ALA A 168 -20.70 13.06 -8.44
C ALA A 168 -20.05 13.72 -9.68
N ALA A 169 -19.59 14.97 -9.60
CA ALA A 169 -19.10 15.73 -10.76
C ALA A 169 -17.57 15.80 -10.86
N LYS A 170 -16.99 14.82 -11.56
CA LYS A 170 -16.01 14.93 -12.66
C LYS A 170 -15.36 13.57 -12.85
N THR A 171 -15.96 12.77 -13.73
CA THR A 171 -15.36 11.59 -14.32
C THR A 171 -14.05 12.01 -15.01
N VAL A 172 -12.90 11.75 -14.38
CA VAL A 172 -11.62 11.72 -15.08
C VAL A 172 -11.45 10.27 -15.52
N THR A 173 -11.76 10.02 -16.78
CA THR A 173 -11.36 8.80 -17.48
C THR A 173 -9.84 8.73 -17.47
N PRO A 174 -9.20 7.66 -16.97
CA PRO A 174 -7.80 7.41 -17.29
C PRO A 174 -7.76 7.06 -18.78
N THR A 175 -7.22 7.97 -19.60
CA THR A 175 -6.81 7.64 -20.96
C THR A 175 -5.62 6.69 -20.85
N HIS A 176 -5.89 5.39 -20.96
CA HIS A 176 -4.86 4.43 -21.33
C HIS A 176 -4.52 4.70 -22.80
N ASP A 177 -3.47 5.48 -23.04
CA ASP A 177 -2.82 5.49 -24.33
C ASP A 177 -1.95 4.24 -24.44
N ALA A 178 -2.43 3.29 -25.22
CA ALA A 178 -1.65 2.17 -25.70
C ALA A 178 -0.58 2.69 -26.67
N THR A 179 0.66 2.86 -26.21
CA THR A 179 1.81 2.86 -27.11
C THR A 179 2.59 1.57 -26.91
N SER A 180 2.35 0.68 -27.87
CA SER A 180 3.15 -0.52 -28.14
C SER A 180 4.61 -0.13 -28.37
N GLY A 181 5.51 -0.62 -27.53
CA GLY A 181 6.96 -0.44 -27.63
C GLY A 181 7.68 -1.74 -27.30
N SER A 182 7.86 -2.57 -28.32
CA SER A 182 8.88 -3.61 -28.50
C SER A 182 9.32 -4.43 -27.27
N SER A 183 8.79 -5.65 -27.17
CA SER A 183 9.36 -6.74 -26.39
C SER A 183 10.77 -7.08 -26.87
N THR A 184 11.77 -6.87 -26.03
CA THR A 184 12.96 -7.71 -25.98
C THR A 184 12.91 -8.46 -24.66
N SER A 185 12.62 -9.75 -24.78
CA SER A 185 12.77 -10.75 -23.73
C SER A 185 14.24 -10.87 -23.36
N GLU A 186 14.61 -10.46 -22.14
CA GLU A 186 15.78 -11.00 -21.45
C GLU A 186 15.36 -11.38 -20.03
N SER A 187 15.49 -12.68 -19.81
CA SER A 187 15.43 -13.43 -18.54
C SER A 187 16.57 -13.07 -17.57
N HIS A 188 16.40 -13.45 -16.28
CA HIS A 188 17.38 -13.48 -15.16
C HIS A 188 17.50 -12.14 -14.41
N ASP A 189 17.55 -12.02 -13.07
CA ASP A 189 17.64 -12.92 -11.92
C ASP A 189 17.05 -12.19 -10.69
N ASP A 190 16.63 -12.93 -9.67
CA ASP A 190 16.23 -12.43 -8.35
C ASP A 190 17.46 -11.85 -7.61
N ASP A 191 17.60 -10.52 -7.60
CA ASP A 191 18.52 -9.82 -6.68
C ASP A 191 17.70 -8.85 -5.81
N ASP A 192 17.71 -9.10 -4.51
CA ASP A 192 17.14 -8.21 -3.48
C ASP A 192 17.96 -6.91 -3.50
N ASP A 193 17.50 -5.92 -4.28
CA ASP A 193 18.25 -4.70 -4.58
C ASP A 193 18.46 -3.80 -3.35
N ASP A 194 17.68 -4.00 -2.29
CA ASP A 194 17.73 -3.16 -1.10
C ASP A 194 18.60 -3.79 0.00
N TYR A 195 19.42 -2.98 0.69
CA TYR A 195 20.29 -3.45 1.77
C TYR A 195 20.33 -2.44 2.93
N ASP A 196 20.51 -2.93 4.16
CA ASP A 196 20.77 -2.05 5.31
C ASP A 196 22.22 -1.58 5.31
N ASP A 197 22.43 -0.27 5.44
CA ASP A 197 23.74 0.34 5.63
C ASP A 197 23.69 1.28 6.84
N ASN A 198 24.14 0.76 8.00
CA ASN A 198 24.17 1.51 9.26
C ASN A 198 22.78 2.02 9.71
N GLY A 199 21.74 1.19 9.54
CA GLY A 199 20.38 1.51 10.00
C GLY A 199 19.61 2.46 9.10
N VAL A 200 20.08 2.69 7.87
CA VAL A 200 19.31 3.28 6.77
C VAL A 200 19.18 2.26 5.64
N THR A 201 18.04 2.25 4.97
CA THR A 201 17.80 1.38 3.82
C THR A 201 18.41 2.00 2.57
N LYS A 202 19.23 1.24 1.86
CA LYS A 202 19.81 1.61 0.57
C LYS A 202 19.33 0.70 -0.54
N THR A 203 19.48 1.16 -1.78
CA THR A 203 19.08 0.42 -2.99
C THR A 203 20.22 0.33 -4.01
N ASN A 204 20.36 -0.80 -4.69
CA ASN A 204 21.29 -0.99 -5.81
C ASN A 204 20.70 -0.50 -7.14
N ARG A 205 19.38 -0.30 -7.20
CA ARG A 205 18.65 0.28 -8.34
C ARG A 205 19.26 1.61 -8.80
N GLN A 206 19.25 1.80 -10.11
CA GLN A 206 19.91 2.91 -10.77
C GLN A 206 18.89 3.96 -11.20
N TYR A 207 19.12 5.21 -10.78
CA TYR A 207 18.30 6.35 -11.13
C TYR A 207 19.15 7.49 -11.67
N PRO A 208 18.61 8.34 -12.56
CA PRO A 208 19.27 9.59 -12.92
C PRO A 208 19.55 10.43 -11.68
N SER A 209 20.81 10.86 -11.51
CA SER A 209 21.26 11.60 -10.32
C SER A 209 21.99 12.89 -10.73
N ASP A 210 21.25 13.83 -11.31
CA ASP A 210 21.78 15.13 -11.76
C ASP A 210 21.12 16.29 -11.01
N ALA A 211 21.76 16.67 -9.90
CA ALA A 211 21.33 17.76 -9.02
C ALA A 211 21.40 19.16 -9.67
N SER A 212 21.96 19.29 -10.88
CA SER A 212 22.10 20.58 -11.56
C SER A 212 20.85 20.98 -12.37
N LYS A 213 20.00 20.01 -12.74
CA LYS A 213 18.80 20.26 -13.55
C LYS A 213 17.80 21.17 -12.86
N ARG A 214 17.17 22.06 -13.63
CA ARG A 214 16.13 23.00 -13.19
C ARG A 214 15.03 23.08 -14.24
N ASN A 215 13.79 23.28 -13.82
CA ASN A 215 12.67 23.63 -14.69
C ASN A 215 11.54 24.33 -13.89
N ASP A 216 10.48 24.75 -14.58
CA ASP A 216 9.35 25.47 -13.98
C ASP A 216 8.31 24.53 -13.33
N ASN A 217 8.56 23.22 -13.28
CA ASN A 217 7.67 22.27 -12.65
C ASN A 217 8.03 22.09 -11.17
N HIS A 218 7.26 22.76 -10.32
CA HIS A 218 7.43 22.75 -8.86
C HIS A 218 6.41 21.85 -8.13
N SER A 219 5.76 20.91 -8.83
CA SER A 219 4.75 20.04 -8.20
C SER A 219 5.34 19.21 -7.07
N THR A 220 4.67 19.22 -5.93
CA THR A 220 4.99 18.45 -4.72
C THR A 220 4.20 17.13 -4.63
N ASP A 221 3.47 16.77 -5.69
CA ASP A 221 2.61 15.59 -5.72
C ASP A 221 3.42 14.32 -5.40
N GLY A 222 2.99 13.59 -4.38
CA GLY A 222 3.65 12.37 -3.92
C GLY A 222 4.82 12.57 -2.97
N ILE A 223 5.22 13.81 -2.64
CA ILE A 223 6.39 14.10 -1.77
C ILE A 223 5.97 14.45 -0.34
N VAL A 224 4.92 15.26 -0.19
CA VAL A 224 4.46 15.74 1.13
C VAL A 224 4.07 14.55 2.02
N GLY A 225 4.59 14.57 3.25
CA GLY A 225 4.35 13.52 4.24
C GLY A 225 5.61 13.09 4.96
N ARG A 226 5.43 12.08 5.83
CA ARG A 226 6.48 11.48 6.62
C ARG A 226 7.09 10.29 5.90
N TRP A 227 8.40 10.20 6.02
CA TRP A 227 9.26 9.21 5.41
C TRP A 227 10.24 8.67 6.44
N GLU A 228 10.66 7.42 6.28
CA GLU A 228 11.60 6.74 7.15
C GLU A 228 12.58 5.91 6.34
N SER A 229 13.80 5.74 6.85
CA SER A 229 14.80 4.87 6.25
C SER A 229 15.48 4.08 7.35
N GLY A 230 15.25 2.76 7.33
CA GLY A 230 15.63 1.87 8.43
C GLY A 230 15.12 2.36 9.80
N ASP A 231 15.86 2.02 10.85
CA ASP A 231 15.48 2.32 12.24
C ASP A 231 15.98 3.68 12.76
N THR A 232 16.79 4.39 11.96
CA THR A 232 17.61 5.51 12.47
C THR A 232 17.34 6.85 11.81
N ALA A 233 16.60 6.87 10.71
CA ALA A 233 16.35 8.08 9.94
C ALA A 233 14.86 8.30 9.66
N THR A 234 14.41 9.53 9.89
CA THR A 234 13.09 10.00 9.49
C THR A 234 13.20 11.35 8.80
N PHE A 235 12.31 11.60 7.85
CA PHE A 235 12.20 12.86 7.14
C PHE A 235 10.72 13.20 6.95
N ASN A 236 10.32 14.43 7.18
CA ASN A 236 8.95 14.85 6.99
C ASN A 236 8.92 16.14 6.16
N PHE A 237 8.31 16.06 4.98
CA PHE A 237 8.07 17.17 4.07
C PHE A 237 6.71 17.79 4.41
N ASN A 238 6.71 18.92 5.11
CA ASN A 238 5.48 19.61 5.46
C ASN A 238 4.90 20.35 4.24
N SER A 239 3.58 20.44 4.17
CA SER A 239 2.86 21.12 3.09
C SER A 239 3.08 22.64 3.03
N ASP A 240 3.63 23.23 4.09
CA ASP A 240 3.95 24.67 4.18
C ASP A 240 5.34 25.03 3.64
N GLY A 241 6.06 24.06 3.06
CA GLY A 241 7.41 24.24 2.54
C GLY A 241 8.51 24.14 3.59
N THR A 242 8.20 23.68 4.80
CA THR A 242 9.20 23.34 5.83
C THR A 242 9.46 21.84 5.88
N TYR A 243 10.62 21.43 6.41
CA TYR A 243 10.90 20.03 6.70
C TYR A 243 11.40 19.84 8.13
N THR A 244 11.20 18.64 8.65
CA THR A 244 11.84 18.15 9.88
C THR A 244 12.45 16.78 9.58
N ALA A 245 13.68 16.55 10.01
CA ALA A 245 14.36 15.28 9.83
C ALA A 245 15.08 14.87 11.11
N THR A 246 15.26 13.57 11.30
CA THR A 246 16.12 13.01 12.35
C THR A 246 17.04 12.00 11.69
N SER A 247 18.34 12.10 11.94
CA SER A 247 19.32 11.09 11.55
C SER A 247 20.18 10.76 12.76
N ASN A 248 20.26 9.47 13.13
CA ASN A 248 21.01 9.00 14.30
C ASN A 248 20.67 9.79 15.58
N GLY A 249 19.39 10.09 15.79
CA GLY A 249 18.90 10.86 16.94
C GLY A 249 19.20 12.36 16.93
N THR A 250 19.82 12.89 15.87
CA THR A 250 20.06 14.33 15.72
C THR A 250 18.95 14.96 14.88
N PRO A 251 18.11 15.85 15.45
CA PRO A 251 17.07 16.52 14.70
C PRO A 251 17.64 17.67 13.86
N THR A 252 17.11 17.85 12.66
CA THR A 252 17.35 19.00 11.78
C THR A 252 16.02 19.49 11.21
N ASN A 253 15.97 20.76 10.80
CA ASN A 253 14.79 21.35 10.18
C ASN A 253 15.21 22.49 9.24
N GLY A 254 14.27 22.95 8.43
CA GLY A 254 14.48 24.07 7.53
C GLY A 254 13.37 24.17 6.50
N LYS A 255 13.68 24.71 5.32
CA LYS A 255 12.77 24.85 4.19
C LYS A 255 13.13 23.92 3.04
N TRP A 256 12.14 23.50 2.27
CA TRP A 256 12.35 22.74 1.05
C TRP A 256 11.49 23.24 -0.11
N GLU A 257 11.96 23.04 -1.33
CA GLU A 257 11.21 23.33 -2.56
C GLU A 257 11.66 22.38 -3.70
N VAL A 258 10.72 21.96 -4.54
CA VAL A 258 11.02 21.22 -5.78
C VAL A 258 11.54 22.23 -6.81
N VAL A 259 12.76 22.05 -7.29
CA VAL A 259 13.41 22.96 -8.28
C VAL A 259 13.53 22.34 -9.67
N TYR A 260 13.20 21.06 -9.79
CA TYR A 260 13.08 20.33 -11.05
C TYR A 260 12.15 19.15 -10.86
N ARG A 261 11.26 18.92 -11.84
CA ARG A 261 10.50 17.67 -11.94
C ARG A 261 10.27 17.24 -13.38
N ASP A 262 10.57 15.98 -13.65
CA ASP A 262 10.26 15.30 -14.90
C ASP A 262 9.70 13.91 -14.59
N GLY A 263 8.37 13.78 -14.66
CA GLY A 263 7.66 12.61 -14.15
C GLY A 263 7.98 12.36 -12.67
N ASN A 264 8.69 11.25 -12.43
CA ASN A 264 9.10 10.78 -11.11
C ASN A 264 10.52 11.21 -10.71
N ILE A 265 11.29 11.85 -11.60
CA ILE A 265 12.63 12.35 -11.29
C ILE A 265 12.54 13.80 -10.82
N LEU A 266 13.20 14.10 -9.72
CA LEU A 266 13.04 15.32 -8.93
C LEU A 266 14.41 15.88 -8.55
N ASN A 267 14.53 17.20 -8.46
CA ASN A 267 15.55 17.82 -7.60
C ASN A 267 14.86 18.65 -6.53
N ILE A 268 15.23 18.41 -5.28
CA ILE A 268 14.69 19.13 -4.12
C ILE A 268 15.79 19.98 -3.52
N LYS A 269 15.52 21.27 -3.34
CA LYS A 269 16.40 22.19 -2.65
C LYS A 269 16.03 22.25 -1.18
N PHE A 270 17.00 22.05 -0.30
CA PHE A 270 16.88 22.22 1.14
C PHE A 270 17.64 23.47 1.58
N THR A 271 16.99 24.32 2.38
CA THR A 271 17.59 25.53 2.97
C THR A 271 17.55 25.41 4.48
N LYS A 272 18.70 25.52 5.14
CA LYS A 272 18.81 25.50 6.61
C LYS A 272 18.55 26.89 7.18
N ASP A 273 18.33 26.97 8.49
CA ASP A 273 18.09 28.23 9.21
C ASP A 273 19.26 29.22 9.12
N ASP A 274 20.49 28.73 8.94
CA ASP A 274 21.69 29.55 8.72
C ASP A 274 21.80 30.15 7.30
N GLY A 275 20.80 29.88 6.45
CA GLY A 275 20.73 30.36 5.07
C GLY A 275 21.52 29.52 4.07
N SER A 276 22.27 28.51 4.52
CA SER A 276 22.93 27.57 3.61
C SER A 276 21.89 26.71 2.88
N SER A 277 22.18 26.36 1.62
CA SER A 277 21.29 25.54 0.81
C SER A 277 22.05 24.45 0.06
N VAL A 278 21.38 23.32 -0.14
CA VAL A 278 21.83 22.19 -0.96
C VAL A 278 20.69 21.73 -1.86
N VAL A 279 21.00 21.15 -3.01
CA VAL A 279 20.02 20.52 -3.90
C VAL A 279 20.40 19.07 -4.05
N GLU A 280 19.45 18.18 -3.75
CA GLU A 280 19.63 16.74 -3.87
C GLU A 280 18.66 16.15 -4.91
N PRO A 281 19.11 15.17 -5.71
CA PRO A 281 18.28 14.48 -6.68
C PRO A 281 17.51 13.32 -6.05
N PHE A 282 16.26 13.16 -6.48
CA PHE A 282 15.36 12.11 -6.01
C PHE A 282 14.63 11.42 -7.17
N ALA A 283 14.17 10.19 -6.91
CA ALA A 283 13.21 9.49 -7.73
C ALA A 283 12.03 9.04 -6.87
N LEU A 284 10.81 9.14 -7.39
CA LEU A 284 9.65 8.43 -6.87
C LEU A 284 9.54 7.09 -7.56
N ASP A 285 9.63 6.01 -6.80
CA ASP A 285 9.57 4.66 -7.33
C ASP A 285 8.70 3.79 -6.43
N ASP A 286 7.61 3.26 -6.98
CA ASP A 286 6.64 2.41 -6.28
C ASP A 286 6.18 2.93 -4.90
N GLY A 287 6.08 4.26 -4.76
CA GLY A 287 5.64 4.93 -3.53
C GLY A 287 6.75 5.18 -2.51
N ASP A 288 7.97 4.72 -2.79
CA ASP A 288 9.18 5.05 -2.07
C ASP A 288 9.82 6.32 -2.67
N LEU A 289 10.54 7.07 -1.84
CA LEU A 289 11.35 8.20 -2.25
C LEU A 289 12.82 7.76 -2.23
N ILE A 290 13.48 7.78 -3.38
CA ILE A 290 14.88 7.38 -3.50
C ILE A 290 15.75 8.62 -3.62
N GLU A 291 16.63 8.87 -2.65
CA GLU A 291 17.70 9.84 -2.78
C GLU A 291 18.79 9.25 -3.68
N THR A 292 18.85 9.68 -4.93
CA THR A 292 19.59 8.95 -5.96
C THR A 292 21.10 9.10 -5.82
N ASN A 293 21.55 10.16 -5.15
CA ASN A 293 22.97 10.46 -4.92
C ASN A 293 23.58 9.51 -3.87
N LEU A 294 22.89 9.34 -2.74
CA LEU A 294 23.33 8.48 -1.64
C LEU A 294 22.73 7.07 -1.70
N LYS A 295 21.85 6.84 -2.67
CA LYS A 295 21.07 5.61 -2.85
C LYS A 295 20.24 5.25 -1.63
N ILE A 296 19.81 6.25 -0.86
CA ILE A 296 18.99 6.05 0.33
C ILE A 296 17.54 5.91 -0.12
N LYS A 297 16.92 4.83 0.33
CA LYS A 297 15.51 4.56 0.14
C LYS A 297 14.75 5.05 1.36
N TRP A 298 13.73 5.87 1.10
CA TRP A 298 12.83 6.41 2.09
C TRP A 298 11.45 5.83 1.87
N ASP A 299 10.97 5.11 2.87
CA ASP A 299 9.66 4.48 2.91
C ASP A 299 8.65 5.46 3.49
N ARG A 300 7.41 5.43 3.01
CA ARG A 300 6.36 6.31 3.53
C ARG A 300 5.73 5.71 4.79
N ASP A 301 5.66 6.52 5.85
CA ASP A 301 4.97 6.20 7.12
C ASP A 301 3.48 6.56 7.07
#